data_AF-A0A950C0S5-F1
#
_entry.id   AF-A0A950C0S5-F1
#
_cell.length_a   1.000
_cell.length_b   1.000
_cell.length_c   1.000
_cell.angle_alpha   90.00
_cell.angle_beta   90.00
_cell.angle_gamma   90.00
#
_symmetry.space_group_name_H-M   'P 1'
#
loop_
_entity.id
_entity.type
_entity.pdbx_description
1 polymer ?
#
loop_
_entity_poly.entity_id
_entity_poly.type
_entity_poly.pdbx_seq_one_letter_code
_entity_poly.pdbx_strand_id
1 'polypeptide(L)'
;MVCSPQPPNRLVRHWIERHRNPISFILHIIGIPPTILGVLLFSIYVGLFSLPVFIVALVLFLGGYLLQFAGHALEGTDPGEIIYFKRKLGLPYVEFPPDRGPSRNTSPAA
;
A
#
# COMPACT_ATOMS: atom_id res chain seq x y z
N MET A 1 -17.92 30.21 10.64
CA MET A 1 -17.79 29.72 9.24
C MET A 1 -17.63 28.22 9.29
N VAL A 2 -18.63 27.47 8.83
CA VAL A 2 -18.47 26.02 8.59
C VAL A 2 -17.85 25.93 7.20
N CYS A 3 -16.59 25.47 7.10
CA CYS A 3 -15.96 25.25 5.81
C CYS A 3 -16.78 24.21 5.04
N SER A 4 -17.12 24.48 3.78
CA SER A 4 -17.67 23.46 2.89
C SER A 4 -16.67 22.30 2.77
N PRO A 5 -17.14 21.03 2.77
CA PRO A 5 -16.24 19.90 2.64
C PRO A 5 -15.48 20.02 1.32
N GLN A 6 -14.16 20.12 1.42
CA GLN A 6 -13.29 20.13 0.26
C GLN A 6 -13.25 18.71 -0.32
N PRO A 7 -13.22 18.56 -1.66
CA PRO A 7 -13.00 17.25 -2.24
C PRO A 7 -11.65 16.68 -1.76
N PRO A 8 -11.56 15.36 -1.50
CA PRO A 8 -10.32 14.76 -1.08
C PRO A 8 -9.23 14.98 -2.14
N ASN A 9 -8.00 15.18 -1.69
CA ASN A 9 -6.85 15.31 -2.57
C ASN A 9 -6.77 14.12 -3.55
N ARG A 10 -6.36 14.37 -4.79
CA ARG A 10 -6.22 13.33 -5.83
C ARG A 10 -5.44 12.11 -5.35
N LEU A 11 -4.40 12.29 -4.53
CA LEU A 11 -3.61 11.19 -3.96
C LEU A 11 -4.44 10.31 -3.01
N VAL A 12 -5.24 10.94 -2.14
CA VAL A 12 -6.11 10.24 -1.20
C VAL A 12 -7.18 9.47 -1.97
N ARG A 13 -7.81 10.11 -2.97
CA ARG A 13 -8.80 9.46 -3.82
C ARG A 13 -8.21 8.25 -4.55
N HIS A 14 -7.05 8.42 -5.19
CA HIS A 14 -6.36 7.34 -5.88
C HIS A 14 -5.96 6.21 -4.94
N TRP A 15 -5.51 6.54 -3.73
CA TRP A 15 -5.18 5.55 -2.72
C TRP A 15 -6.43 4.77 -2.27
N ILE A 16 -7.56 5.43 -2.02
CA ILE A 16 -8.83 4.76 -1.68
C ILE A 16 -9.30 3.85 -2.82
N GLU A 17 -9.20 4.29 -4.08
CA GLU A 17 -9.62 3.52 -5.26
C GLU A 17 -8.82 2.22 -5.45
N ARG A 18 -7.56 2.18 -5.00
CA ARG A 18 -6.66 1.01 -5.06
C ARG A 18 -6.86 0.00 -3.92
N HIS A 19 -7.50 0.40 -2.83
CA HIS A 19 -7.66 -0.42 -1.62
C HIS A 19 -9.14 -0.59 -1.28
N ARG A 20 -9.85 -1.36 -2.11
CA ARG A 20 -11.30 -1.60 -1.94
C ARG A 20 -11.57 -2.67 -0.89
N ASN A 21 -10.63 -3.60 -0.64
CA ASN A 21 -10.76 -4.60 0.41
C ASN A 21 -10.47 -3.98 1.79
N PRO A 22 -11.40 -4.06 2.77
CA PRO A 22 -11.21 -3.44 4.08
C PRO A 22 -10.00 -3.99 4.85
N ILE A 23 -9.65 -5.27 4.67
CA ILE A 23 -8.48 -5.87 5.32
C ILE A 23 -7.20 -5.28 4.73
N SER A 24 -7.11 -5.22 3.40
CA SER A 24 -5.99 -4.57 2.70
C SER A 24 -5.84 -3.11 3.12
N PHE A 25 -6.94 -2.37 3.19
CA PHE A 25 -6.96 -0.98 3.63
C PHE A 25 -6.43 -0.81 5.06
N ILE A 26 -6.89 -1.64 6.01
CA ILE A 26 -6.42 -1.61 7.41
C ILE A 26 -4.94 -1.93 7.50
N LEU A 27 -4.47 -2.95 6.76
CA LEU A 27 -3.05 -3.31 6.72
C LEU A 27 -2.18 -2.14 6.23
N HIS A 28 -2.67 -1.35 5.27
CA HIS A 28 -1.97 -0.15 4.82
C HIS A 28 -2.01 0.98 5.84
N ILE A 29 -3.17 1.24 6.46
CA ILE A 29 -3.28 2.25 7.54
C ILE A 29 -2.31 1.94 8.69
N ILE A 30 -2.13 0.67 9.04
CA ILE A 30 -1.20 0.24 10.10
C ILE A 30 0.24 0.17 9.59
N GLY A 31 0.47 -0.24 8.35
CA GLY A 31 1.81 -0.48 7.79
C GLY A 31 2.54 0.78 7.32
N ILE A 32 1.83 1.79 6.79
CA ILE A 32 2.44 3.02 6.28
C ILE A 32 3.18 3.80 7.38
N PRO A 33 2.58 4.11 8.56
CA PRO A 33 3.26 4.87 9.61
C PRO A 33 4.60 4.28 10.08
N PRO A 34 4.71 2.99 10.47
CA PRO A 34 6.00 2.41 10.87
C PRO A 34 6.98 2.34 9.71
N THR A 35 6.54 2.18 8.47
CA THR A 35 7.45 2.21 7.31
C THR A 35 8.10 3.58 7.16
N ILE A 36 7.30 4.65 7.18
CA ILE A 36 7.80 6.03 7.12
C ILE A 36 8.72 6.31 8.31
N LEU A 37 8.31 5.92 9.52
CA LEU A 37 9.12 6.14 10.73
C LEU A 37 10.45 5.40 10.66
N GLY A 38 10.46 4.14 10.19
CA GLY A 38 11.68 3.36 9.98
C GLY A 38 12.66 4.05 9.02
N VAL A 39 12.16 4.58 7.90
CA VAL A 39 12.98 5.36 6.94
C VAL A 39 13.57 6.61 7.61
N LEU A 40 12.77 7.36 8.37
CA LEU A 40 13.24 8.57 9.05
C LEU A 40 14.28 8.27 10.14
N LEU A 41 14.15 7.15 10.85
CA LEU A 41 15.09 6.72 11.88
C LEU A 41 16.45 6.29 11.31
N PHE A 42 16.54 5.84 10.06
CA PHE A 42 17.83 5.57 9.43
C PHE A 42 18.71 6.82 9.36
N SER A 43 18.13 8.00 9.10
CA SER A 43 18.88 9.27 9.13
C SER A 43 19.45 9.57 10.51
N ILE A 44 18.70 9.26 11.58
CA ILE A 44 19.15 9.42 12.97
C ILE A 44 20.26 8.42 13.29
N TYR A 45 20.11 7.16 12.86
CA TYR A 45 21.14 6.15 12.98
C TYR A 45 22.46 6.61 12.34
N VAL A 46 22.45 7.15 11.12
CA VAL A 46 23.67 7.62 10.46
C VAL A 46 24.39 8.71 11.27
N GLY A 47 23.64 9.59 11.94
CA GLY A 47 24.23 10.63 12.80
C GLY A 47 24.77 10.10 14.13
N LEU A 48 24.14 9.08 14.71
CA LEU A 48 24.49 8.56 16.04
C LEU A 48 25.37 7.30 16.02
N PHE A 49 25.47 6.61 14.88
CA PHE A 49 26.03 5.26 14.75
C PHE A 49 25.49 4.25 15.79
N SER A 50 24.23 4.41 16.19
CA SER A 50 23.62 3.64 17.27
C SER A 50 22.98 2.34 16.75
N LEU A 51 23.54 1.20 17.12
CA LEU A 51 23.01 -0.13 16.75
C LEU A 51 21.55 -0.34 17.23
N PRO A 52 21.14 0.04 18.45
CA PRO A 52 19.73 -0.04 18.85
C PRO A 52 18.80 0.75 17.94
N VAL A 53 19.18 1.97 17.55
CA VAL A 53 18.37 2.80 16.63
C VAL A 53 18.26 2.14 15.26
N PHE A 54 19.37 1.57 14.76
CA PHE A 54 19.36 0.81 13.50
C PHE A 54 18.39 -0.37 13.54
N ILE A 55 18.42 -1.17 14.62
CA ILE A 55 17.52 -2.33 14.76
C ILE A 55 16.05 -1.88 14.78
N VAL A 56 15.72 -0.85 15.56
CA VAL A 56 14.37 -0.30 15.61
C VAL A 56 13.93 0.22 14.24
N ALA A 57 14.79 1.00 13.56
CA ALA A 57 14.53 1.51 12.22
C ALA A 57 14.24 0.39 11.22
N LEU A 58 15.07 -0.66 11.23
CA LEU A 58 14.95 -1.80 10.35
C LEU A 58 13.68 -2.62 10.61
N VAL A 59 13.34 -2.89 11.88
CA VAL A 59 12.13 -3.64 12.23
C VAL A 59 10.87 -2.86 11.86
N LEU A 60 10.82 -1.56 12.12
CA LEU A 60 9.69 -0.72 11.75
C LEU A 60 9.51 -0.65 10.23
N PHE A 61 10.62 -0.46 9.51
CA PHE A 61 10.62 -0.44 8.04
C PHE A 61 10.13 -1.77 7.48
N LEU A 62 10.80 -2.88 7.80
CA LEU A 62 10.48 -4.20 7.25
C LEU A 62 9.08 -4.66 7.69
N GLY A 63 8.73 -4.49 8.97
CA GLY A 63 7.42 -4.88 9.49
C GLY A 63 6.29 -4.11 8.81
N GLY A 64 6.39 -2.78 8.76
CA GLY A 64 5.40 -1.96 8.08
C GLY A 64 5.31 -2.23 6.57
N TYR A 65 6.44 -2.49 5.93
CA TYR A 65 6.52 -2.80 4.51
C TYR A 65 5.87 -4.14 4.18
N LEU A 66 6.14 -5.17 4.99
CA LEU A 66 5.50 -6.49 4.85
C LEU A 66 3.99 -6.42 5.01
N LEU A 67 3.47 -5.60 5.94
CA LEU A 67 2.03 -5.40 6.10
C LEU A 67 1.39 -4.81 4.84
N GLN A 68 2.03 -3.83 4.21
CA GLN A 68 1.56 -3.24 2.95
C GLN A 68 1.58 -4.26 1.80
N PHE A 69 2.65 -5.04 1.68
CA PHE A 69 2.73 -6.14 0.69
C PHE A 69 1.64 -7.18 0.89
N ALA A 70 1.38 -7.57 2.14
CA ALA A 70 0.29 -8.48 2.47
C ALA A 70 -1.08 -7.88 2.07
N GLY A 71 -1.30 -6.59 2.30
CA GLY A 71 -2.50 -5.89 1.84
C GLY A 71 -2.65 -5.96 0.32
N HIS A 72 -1.60 -5.63 -0.43
CA HIS A 72 -1.59 -5.71 -1.89
C HIS A 72 -1.83 -7.13 -2.42
N ALA A 73 -1.21 -8.14 -1.80
CA ALA A 73 -1.44 -9.53 -2.13
C ALA A 73 -2.90 -9.97 -1.90
N LEU A 74 -3.53 -9.51 -0.80
CA LEU A 74 -4.96 -9.77 -0.52
C LEU A 74 -5.91 -9.00 -1.45
N GLU A 75 -5.50 -7.83 -1.92
CA GLU A 75 -6.24 -7.03 -2.90
C GLU A 75 -6.12 -7.59 -4.32
N GLY A 76 -5.02 -8.31 -4.62
CA GLY A 76 -4.68 -8.77 -5.95
C GLY A 76 -4.09 -7.67 -6.84
N THR A 77 -3.49 -6.64 -6.22
CA THR A 77 -2.84 -5.51 -6.93
C THR A 77 -1.34 -5.52 -6.71
N ASP A 78 -0.60 -4.97 -7.66
CA ASP A 78 0.84 -4.75 -7.52
C ASP A 78 1.11 -3.54 -6.59
N PRO A 79 2.10 -3.63 -5.68
CA PRO A 79 2.61 -2.47 -4.94
C PRO A 79 3.10 -1.35 -5.85
N GLY A 80 2.99 -0.09 -5.40
CA GLY A 80 3.24 1.09 -6.24
C GLY A 80 4.67 1.15 -6.82
N GLU A 81 5.66 0.75 -6.04
CA GLU A 81 7.06 0.61 -6.45
C GLU A 81 7.24 -0.47 -7.52
N ILE A 82 6.51 -1.59 -7.41
CA ILE A 82 6.55 -2.66 -8.42
C ILE A 82 5.90 -2.15 -9.71
N ILE A 83 4.78 -1.43 -9.62
CA ILE A 83 4.14 -0.77 -10.77
C ILE A 83 5.11 0.21 -11.43
N TYR A 84 5.82 1.03 -10.64
CA TYR A 84 6.80 1.99 -11.17
C TYR A 84 7.87 1.28 -12.02
N PHE A 85 8.47 0.20 -11.51
CA PHE A 85 9.48 -0.56 -12.23
C PHE A 85 8.89 -1.33 -13.42
N LYS A 86 7.77 -2.03 -13.26
CA LYS A 86 7.10 -2.75 -14.36
C LYS A 86 6.72 -1.79 -15.49
N ARG A 87 6.16 -0.62 -15.18
CA ARG A 87 5.84 0.43 -16.14
C ARG A 87 7.08 0.91 -16.89
N LYS A 88 8.19 1.14 -16.19
CA LYS A 88 9.46 1.54 -16.81
C LYS A 88 10.04 0.46 -17.74
N LEU A 89 9.79 -0.81 -17.43
CA LEU A 89 10.25 -1.96 -18.20
C LEU A 89 9.26 -2.44 -19.27
N GLY A 90 8.08 -1.80 -19.40
CA GLY A 90 7.03 -2.23 -20.33
C GLY A 90 6.37 -3.57 -19.96
N LEU A 91 6.46 -3.99 -18.69
CA LEU A 91 5.89 -5.23 -18.20
C LEU A 91 4.42 -5.04 -17.76
N PRO A 92 3.57 -6.08 -17.89
CA PRO A 92 2.19 -6.01 -17.43
C PRO A 92 2.13 -5.88 -15.90
N TYR A 93 1.25 -5.02 -15.39
CA TYR A 93 1.03 -4.79 -13.96
C TYR A 93 -0.46 -4.59 -13.65
N VAL A 94 -0.85 -4.81 -12.39
CA VAL A 94 -2.22 -4.65 -11.90
C VAL A 94 -2.29 -3.49 -10.90
N GLU A 95 -2.83 -2.35 -11.32
CA GLU A 95 -2.89 -1.15 -10.46
C GLU A 95 -4.12 -1.07 -9.58
N PHE A 96 -5.27 -1.52 -10.11
CA PHE A 96 -6.56 -1.53 -9.43
C PHE A 96 -7.08 -2.96 -9.27
N PRO A 97 -7.87 -3.23 -8.22
CA PRO A 97 -8.48 -4.54 -8.04
C PRO A 97 -9.42 -4.83 -9.22
N PRO A 98 -9.47 -6.09 -9.72
CA PRO A 98 -10.41 -6.44 -10.78
C PRO A 98 -11.85 -6.14 -10.33
N ASP A 99 -12.65 -5.58 -11.21
CA ASP A 99 -14.06 -5.34 -10.91
C ASP A 99 -14.73 -6.66 -10.57
N ARG A 100 -15.40 -6.71 -9.41
CA ARG A 100 -16.30 -7.82 -9.07
C ARG A 100 -17.52 -7.72 -9.99
N GLY A 101 -17.37 -8.11 -11.25
CA GLY A 101 -18.51 -8.30 -12.14
C GLY A 101 -19.47 -9.35 -11.54
N PRO A 102 -20.77 -9.31 -11.87
CA PRO A 102 -21.69 -10.32 -11.41
C PRO A 102 -21.15 -11.69 -11.85
N SER A 103 -21.07 -12.63 -10.91
CA SER A 103 -20.74 -14.02 -11.20
C SER A 103 -21.71 -14.50 -12.28
N ARG A 104 -21.24 -14.64 -13.52
CA ARG A 104 -21.99 -15.34 -14.55
C ARG A 104 -22.01 -16.80 -14.12
N ASN A 105 -23.03 -17.15 -13.33
CA ASN A 105 -23.46 -18.52 -13.16
C ASN A 105 -23.90 -18.98 -14.55
N THR A 106 -23.01 -19.63 -15.27
CA THR A 106 -23.35 -20.42 -16.43
C THR A 106 -24.21 -21.58 -15.95
N SER A 107 -25.53 -21.40 -15.90
CA SER A 107 -26.44 -22.52 -15.94
C SER A 107 -26.21 -23.24 -17.28
N PRO A 108 -25.92 -24.54 -17.30
CA PRO A 108 -25.92 -25.29 -18.54
C PRO A 108 -27.35 -25.28 -19.08
N ALA A 109 -27.50 -24.86 -20.33
CA ALA A 109 -28.71 -25.13 -21.08
C ALA A 109 -28.82 -26.65 -21.25
N ALA A 110 -29.89 -27.23 -20.72
CA ALA A 110 -30.38 -28.56 -21.03
C ALA A 110 -31.88 -28.45 -21.30
#